data_AF-R0LCC5-F1
#
_entry.id   AF-R0LCC5-F1
#
_cell.length_a   1.000
_cell.length_b   1.000
_cell.length_c   1.000
_cell.angle_alpha   90.00
_cell.angle_beta   90.00
_cell.angle_gamma   90.00
#
_symmetry.space_group_name_H-M   'P 1'
#
loop_
_entity.id
_entity.type
_entity.pdbx_description
1 polymer ?
#
loop_
_entity_poly.entity_id
_entity_poly.type
_entity_poly.pdbx_seq_one_letter_code
_entity_poly.pdbx_strand_id
1 'polypeptide(L)'
;AAGKSTFVRLLEKHSDEWEIIPEPIAKWCNIQTAEDEYEELSTSQKNGGNLLKMLYDKPTRWAYTFQTYACLSRVRAQLKPVSAKLHEAEHPVQFFERSVYSDRYVFASNLFESGNINETEWTIYQDWHTWLLNQYEPDIELDGIIYLRTTPQKCMERLQMRGREEEQGIELEYLENLHYKHETWLYERTLR
;
A
#
# COMPACT_ATOMS: atom_id res chain seq x y z
N ALA A 1 6.78 -9.18 5.28
CA ALA A 1 7.24 -9.35 3.90
C ALA A 1 6.73 -10.68 3.29
N ALA A 2 5.46 -10.73 2.86
CA ALA A 2 4.83 -11.99 2.43
C ALA A 2 5.32 -12.56 1.08
N GLY A 3 6.00 -11.75 0.26
CA GLY A 3 6.44 -12.15 -1.09
C GLY A 3 5.62 -11.59 -2.24
N LYS A 4 4.76 -10.58 -1.99
CA LYS A 4 3.91 -9.92 -3.01
C LYS A 4 4.69 -9.48 -4.25
N SER A 5 5.70 -8.63 -4.08
CA SER A 5 6.48 -8.12 -5.20
C SER A 5 7.24 -9.22 -5.96
N THR A 6 7.63 -10.30 -5.28
CA THR A 6 8.22 -11.49 -5.94
C THR A 6 7.17 -12.22 -6.78
N PHE A 7 5.97 -12.42 -6.24
CA PHE A 7 4.87 -13.12 -6.89
C PHE A 7 4.37 -12.36 -8.11
N VAL A 8 4.10 -11.05 -8.00
CA VAL A 8 3.61 -10.28 -9.14
C VAL A 8 4.65 -10.24 -10.27
N ARG A 9 5.95 -10.10 -9.97
CA ARG A 9 7.01 -10.22 -11.00
C ARG A 9 7.03 -11.56 -11.73
N LEU A 10 6.50 -12.63 -11.14
CA LEU A 10 6.32 -13.91 -11.83
C LEU A 10 5.08 -13.88 -12.74
N LEU A 11 4.01 -13.19 -12.34
CA LEU A 11 2.80 -13.00 -13.16
C LEU A 11 3.09 -12.17 -14.42
N GLU A 12 3.82 -11.06 -14.31
CA GLU A 12 4.17 -10.23 -15.48
C GLU A 12 5.05 -10.97 -16.50
N LYS A 13 5.84 -11.95 -16.06
CA LYS A 13 6.60 -12.82 -16.96
C LYS A 13 5.76 -13.92 -17.60
N HIS A 14 4.57 -14.19 -17.07
CA HIS A 14 3.72 -15.28 -17.53
C HIS A 14 2.86 -14.90 -18.73
N SER A 15 2.45 -13.63 -18.83
CA SER A 15 1.65 -13.13 -19.95
C SER A 15 2.01 -11.71 -20.34
N ASP A 16 2.18 -11.50 -21.65
CA ASP A 16 2.32 -10.19 -22.27
C ASP A 16 0.97 -9.44 -22.41
N GLU A 17 -0.10 -9.95 -21.81
CA GLU A 17 -1.39 -9.25 -21.71
C GLU A 17 -1.64 -8.71 -20.31
N TRP A 18 -0.71 -8.93 -19.38
CA TRP A 18 -0.87 -8.55 -17.98
C TRP A 18 -0.01 -7.34 -17.63
N GLU A 19 -0.55 -6.50 -16.75
CA GLU A 19 0.11 -5.31 -16.23
C GLU A 19 0.12 -5.34 -14.70
N ILE A 20 1.20 -4.82 -14.10
CA ILE A 20 1.33 -4.71 -12.65
C ILE A 20 1.47 -3.24 -12.27
N ILE A 21 0.67 -2.84 -11.29
CA ILE A 21 0.80 -1.57 -10.61
C ILE A 21 1.40 -1.84 -9.22
N PRO A 22 2.72 -1.61 -9.05
CA PRO A 22 3.40 -1.89 -7.80
C PRO A 22 3.02 -0.88 -6.72
N GLU A 23 3.29 -1.22 -5.46
CA GLU A 23 3.09 -0.30 -4.36
C GLU A 23 4.10 0.87 -4.45
N PRO A 24 3.67 2.14 -4.25
CA PRO A 24 4.53 3.30 -4.45
C PRO A 24 5.51 3.55 -3.29
N ILE A 25 6.19 2.50 -2.80
CA ILE A 25 7.11 2.56 -1.66
C ILE A 25 8.24 3.58 -1.90
N ALA A 26 8.76 3.67 -3.13
CA ALA A 26 9.80 4.64 -3.46
C ALA A 26 9.34 6.09 -3.22
N LYS A 27 8.07 6.40 -3.53
CA LYS A 27 7.48 7.73 -3.26
C LYS A 27 7.33 7.98 -1.76
N TRP A 28 7.12 6.93 -0.96
CA TRP A 28 7.02 7.05 0.51
C TRP A 28 8.37 7.21 1.19
N CYS A 29 9.42 6.61 0.63
CA CYS A 29 10.79 6.74 1.11
C CYS A 29 11.45 8.08 0.71
N ASN A 30 10.93 8.74 -0.32
CA ASN A 30 11.47 10.01 -0.82
C ASN A 30 10.30 10.89 -1.30
N ILE A 31 9.80 11.73 -0.40
CA ILE A 31 8.69 12.64 -0.72
C ILE A 31 9.19 13.76 -1.64
N GLN A 32 8.60 13.88 -2.81
CA GLN A 32 8.92 14.93 -3.79
C GLN A 32 7.68 15.78 -4.06
N THR A 33 7.87 17.09 -4.20
CA THR A 33 6.79 18.08 -4.40
C THR A 33 6.53 18.43 -5.86
N ALA A 34 7.31 17.92 -6.82
CA ALA A 34 7.18 18.36 -8.21
C ALA A 34 6.02 17.66 -8.92
N GLU A 35 5.13 18.49 -9.47
CA GLU A 35 3.92 18.13 -10.22
C GLU A 35 4.20 17.79 -11.70
N ASP A 36 5.43 17.94 -12.18
CA ASP A 36 5.80 17.63 -13.56
C ASP A 36 6.71 16.40 -13.64
N GLU A 37 6.20 15.29 -14.17
CA GLU A 37 7.00 14.13 -14.59
C GLU A 37 7.98 14.49 -15.76
N TYR A 38 7.99 15.74 -16.24
CA TYR A 38 8.75 16.24 -17.40
C TYR A 38 9.72 17.42 -17.12
N GLU A 39 9.76 18.01 -15.92
CA GLU A 39 10.75 19.06 -15.62
C GLU A 39 12.11 18.45 -15.26
N GLU A 40 13.13 18.83 -16.01
CA GLU A 40 14.52 18.44 -15.80
C GLU A 40 14.93 18.61 -14.32
N LEU A 41 15.65 17.60 -13.81
CA LEU A 41 16.27 17.52 -12.49
C LEU A 41 17.19 18.73 -12.24
N SER A 42 16.63 19.88 -11.88
CA SER A 42 17.42 20.96 -11.30
C SER A 42 17.73 20.57 -9.85
N THR A 43 18.98 20.82 -9.44
CA THR A 43 19.61 20.46 -8.15
C THR A 43 18.97 21.10 -6.90
N SER A 44 17.74 21.61 -7.00
CA SER A 44 17.05 22.38 -5.96
C SER A 44 15.79 21.73 -5.38
N GLN A 45 15.39 20.54 -5.86
CA GLN A 45 14.28 19.81 -5.24
C GLN A 45 14.65 19.41 -3.79
N LYS A 46 14.08 20.13 -2.83
CA LYS A 46 14.16 19.78 -1.41
C LYS A 46 13.53 18.39 -1.22
N ASN A 47 14.33 17.41 -0.84
CA ASN A 47 13.85 16.08 -0.47
C ASN A 47 12.90 16.24 0.74
N GLY A 48 11.62 15.88 0.56
CA GLY A 48 10.56 16.00 1.55
C GLY A 48 10.64 14.98 2.69
N GLY A 49 11.70 14.17 2.73
CA GLY A 49 11.98 13.20 3.78
C GLY A 49 11.44 11.80 3.46
N ASN A 50 11.75 10.86 4.35
CA ASN A 50 11.35 9.46 4.25
C ASN A 50 10.16 9.22 5.18
N LEU A 51 8.94 9.30 4.63
CA LEU A 51 7.70 9.18 5.41
C LEU A 51 7.51 7.77 5.96
N LEU A 52 8.03 6.74 5.28
CA LEU A 52 8.02 5.36 5.78
C LEU A 52 8.91 5.22 7.03
N LYS A 53 10.11 5.81 7.01
CA LYS A 53 10.99 5.86 8.19
C LYS A 53 10.33 6.65 9.32
N MET A 54 9.73 7.79 9.02
CA MET A 54 9.03 8.63 10.01
C MET A 54 7.87 7.88 10.68
N LEU A 55 7.11 7.06 9.93
CA LEU A 55 6.09 6.17 10.48
C LEU A 55 6.69 5.20 11.51
N TYR A 56 7.76 4.49 11.16
CA TYR A 56 8.33 3.48 12.04
C TYR A 56 9.09 4.09 13.23
N ASP A 57 9.70 5.27 13.07
CA ASP A 57 10.40 5.98 14.15
C ASP A 57 9.45 6.58 15.19
N LYS A 58 8.31 7.14 14.75
CA LYS A 58 7.31 7.75 15.65
C LYS A 58 5.88 7.58 15.12
N PRO A 59 5.30 6.38 15.25
CA PRO A 59 4.00 6.07 14.67
C PRO A 59 2.87 6.94 15.24
N THR A 60 2.89 7.25 16.54
CA THR A 60 1.92 8.16 17.19
C THR A 60 1.88 9.57 16.60
N ARG A 61 2.89 10.00 15.84
CA ARG A 61 2.92 11.30 15.15
C ARG A 61 2.64 11.16 13.66
N TRP A 62 3.13 10.10 13.03
CA TRP A 62 3.20 10.01 11.57
C TRP A 62 2.26 8.96 10.97
N ALA A 63 1.59 8.14 11.77
CA ALA A 63 0.64 7.14 11.30
C ALA A 63 -0.46 7.74 10.44
N TYR A 64 -1.17 8.75 10.95
CA TYR A 64 -2.20 9.42 10.17
C TYR A 64 -1.66 9.99 8.85
N THR A 65 -0.58 10.78 8.89
CA THR A 65 0.03 11.37 7.69
C THR A 65 0.47 10.32 6.67
N PHE A 66 1.10 9.23 7.13
CA PHE A 66 1.53 8.14 6.25
C PHE A 66 0.32 7.45 5.62
N GLN A 67 -0.70 7.10 6.41
CA GLN A 67 -1.87 6.39 5.89
C GLN A 67 -2.66 7.24 4.89
N THR A 68 -2.75 8.57 5.10
CA THR A 68 -3.31 9.50 4.11
C THR A 68 -2.54 9.46 2.80
N TYR A 69 -1.22 9.62 2.86
CA TYR A 69 -0.39 9.70 1.66
C TYR A 69 -0.27 8.35 0.94
N ALA A 70 -0.18 7.24 1.67
CA ALA A 70 -0.17 5.90 1.13
C ALA A 70 -1.44 5.61 0.32
N CYS A 71 -2.62 5.87 0.89
CA CYS A 71 -3.89 5.70 0.21
C CYS A 71 -4.00 6.61 -1.03
N LEU A 72 -3.67 7.91 -0.89
CA LEU A 72 -3.75 8.87 -2.00
C LEU A 72 -2.81 8.48 -3.16
N SER A 73 -1.56 8.16 -2.85
CA SER A 73 -0.57 7.77 -3.87
C SER A 73 -0.94 6.46 -4.56
N ARG A 74 -1.60 5.53 -3.85
CA ARG A 74 -2.16 4.31 -4.43
C ARG A 74 -3.28 4.62 -5.40
N VAL A 75 -4.28 5.39 -4.97
CA VAL A 75 -5.42 5.79 -5.84
C VAL A 75 -4.90 6.47 -7.10
N ARG A 76 -3.96 7.42 -6.97
CA ARG A 76 -3.35 8.08 -8.13
C ARG A 76 -2.64 7.11 -9.07
N ALA A 77 -2.03 6.04 -8.55
CA ALA A 77 -1.39 5.02 -9.38
C ALA A 77 -2.41 4.12 -10.08
N GLN A 78 -3.52 3.80 -9.41
CA GLN A 78 -4.61 2.98 -9.97
C GLN A 78 -5.41 3.73 -11.04
N LEU A 79 -5.58 5.05 -10.87
CA LEU A 79 -6.27 5.91 -11.84
C LEU A 79 -5.38 6.35 -13.02
N LYS A 80 -4.12 5.92 -13.09
CA LYS A 80 -3.29 6.22 -14.26
C LYS A 80 -3.92 5.55 -15.50
N PRO A 81 -3.90 6.19 -16.68
CA PRO A 81 -4.39 5.57 -17.89
C PRO A 81 -3.74 4.21 -18.12
N VAL A 82 -4.59 3.25 -18.47
CA VAL A 82 -4.19 1.90 -18.86
C VAL A 82 -3.17 1.97 -20.00
N SER A 83 -2.12 1.14 -19.95
CA SER A 83 -1.10 1.15 -20.99
C SER A 83 -1.63 0.66 -22.34
N ALA A 84 -0.98 1.09 -23.43
CA ALA A 84 -1.31 0.64 -24.79
C ALA A 84 -1.29 -0.90 -24.91
N LYS A 85 -0.34 -1.55 -24.24
CA LYS A 85 -0.22 -3.02 -24.16
C LYS A 85 -1.51 -3.65 -23.66
N LEU A 86 -2.08 -3.13 -22.58
CA LEU A 86 -3.29 -3.68 -21.97
C LEU A 86 -4.54 -3.32 -22.80
N HIS A 87 -4.56 -2.15 -23.45
CA HIS A 87 -5.66 -1.75 -24.33
C HIS A 87 -5.75 -2.62 -25.60
N GLU A 88 -4.64 -3.15 -26.10
CA GLU A 88 -4.57 -3.99 -27.29
C GLU A 88 -4.71 -5.50 -26.99
N ALA A 89 -4.75 -5.89 -25.72
CA ALA A 89 -4.84 -7.29 -25.31
C ALA A 89 -6.22 -7.90 -25.55
N GLU A 90 -6.27 -9.20 -25.86
CA GLU A 90 -7.51 -9.97 -25.98
C GLU A 90 -8.08 -10.29 -24.59
N HIS A 91 -7.21 -10.57 -23.62
CA HIS A 91 -7.57 -10.88 -22.23
C HIS A 91 -6.77 -10.04 -21.21
N PRO A 92 -7.03 -8.72 -21.14
CA PRO A 92 -6.29 -7.81 -20.27
C PRO A 92 -6.53 -8.13 -18.79
N VAL A 93 -5.44 -8.16 -18.01
CA VAL A 93 -5.51 -8.25 -16.53
C VAL A 93 -4.54 -7.26 -15.91
N GLN A 94 -5.04 -6.43 -14.99
CA GLN A 94 -4.22 -5.51 -14.20
C GLN A 94 -4.15 -6.00 -12.74
N PHE A 95 -2.92 -6.15 -12.24
CA PHE A 95 -2.66 -6.57 -10.86
C PHE A 95 -2.18 -5.41 -10.01
N PHE A 96 -2.84 -5.17 -8.89
CA PHE A 96 -2.41 -4.17 -7.91
C PHE A 96 -1.66 -4.82 -6.74
N GLU A 97 -0.47 -4.31 -6.42
CA GLU A 97 0.19 -4.66 -5.15
C GLU A 97 -0.52 -3.96 -3.98
N ARG A 98 -1.48 -4.67 -3.37
CA ARG A 98 -2.46 -4.19 -2.37
C ARG A 98 -3.56 -3.31 -2.98
N SER A 99 -4.49 -2.87 -2.14
CA SER A 99 -5.64 -2.05 -2.52
C SER A 99 -5.94 -0.99 -1.45
N VAL A 100 -6.75 -0.01 -1.83
CA VAL A 100 -7.30 1.01 -0.90
C VAL A 100 -8.02 0.37 0.29
N TYR A 101 -8.70 -0.77 0.06
CA TYR A 101 -9.33 -1.54 1.12
C TYR A 101 -8.33 -2.03 2.17
N SER A 102 -7.17 -2.55 1.74
CA SER A 102 -6.15 -2.99 2.69
C SER A 102 -5.50 -1.83 3.45
N ASP A 103 -5.40 -0.64 2.84
CA ASP A 103 -4.90 0.56 3.54
C ASP A 103 -5.81 0.89 4.72
N ARG A 104 -7.15 0.88 4.53
CA ARG A 104 -8.11 1.15 5.61
C ARG A 104 -8.30 0.00 6.59
N TYR A 105 -8.71 -1.16 6.11
CA TYR A 105 -9.19 -2.27 6.95
C TYR A 105 -8.08 -3.09 7.59
N VAL A 106 -6.85 -2.97 7.11
CA VAL A 106 -5.69 -3.61 7.72
C VAL A 106 -4.78 -2.58 8.36
N PHE A 107 -4.14 -1.69 7.59
CA PHE A 107 -3.05 -0.87 8.13
C PHE A 107 -3.54 0.26 9.02
N ALA A 108 -4.45 1.10 8.54
CA ALA A 108 -4.97 2.23 9.30
C ALA A 108 -5.80 1.76 10.52
N SER A 109 -6.65 0.74 10.34
CA SER A 109 -7.40 0.11 11.45
C SER A 109 -6.47 -0.45 12.53
N ASN A 110 -5.40 -1.16 12.15
CA ASN A 110 -4.41 -1.66 13.11
C ASN A 110 -3.70 -0.52 13.85
N LEU A 111 -3.34 0.56 13.16
CA LEU A 111 -2.69 1.72 13.78
C LEU A 111 -3.62 2.46 14.74
N PHE A 112 -4.92 2.54 14.45
CA PHE A 112 -5.93 3.05 15.37
C PHE A 112 -6.05 2.16 16.62
N GLU A 113 -6.23 0.85 16.44
CA GLU A 113 -6.37 -0.11 17.55
C GLU A 113 -5.12 -0.20 18.43
N SER A 114 -3.93 0.04 17.85
CA SER A 114 -2.66 0.10 18.59
C SER A 114 -2.41 1.47 19.24
N GLY A 115 -3.34 2.42 19.17
CA GLY A 115 -3.22 3.75 19.77
C GLY A 115 -2.27 4.72 19.04
N ASN A 116 -1.87 4.42 17.80
CA ASN A 116 -1.00 5.28 16.99
C ASN A 116 -1.76 6.30 16.14
N ILE A 117 -3.07 6.09 15.96
CA ILE A 117 -4.01 7.04 15.38
C ILE A 117 -5.07 7.28 16.47
N ASN A 118 -5.36 8.54 16.79
CA ASN A 118 -6.40 8.87 17.78
C ASN A 118 -7.81 8.88 17.16
N GLU A 119 -8.85 9.03 18.00
CA GLU A 119 -10.25 9.01 17.54
C GLU A 119 -10.57 10.09 16.49
N THR A 120 -10.03 11.30 16.66
CA THR A 120 -10.23 12.40 15.70
C THR A 120 -9.58 12.07 14.36
N GLU A 121 -8.32 11.65 14.38
CA GLU A 121 -7.59 11.25 13.17
C GLU A 121 -8.25 10.05 12.48
N TRP A 122 -8.74 9.08 13.24
CA TRP A 122 -9.45 7.91 12.69
C TRP A 122 -10.79 8.28 12.07
N THR A 123 -11.53 9.21 12.68
CA THR A 123 -12.79 9.71 12.14
C THR A 123 -12.55 10.44 10.81
N ILE A 124 -11.55 11.32 10.76
CA ILE A 124 -11.19 12.04 9.53
C ILE A 124 -10.68 11.05 8.45
N TYR A 125 -9.88 10.06 8.84
CA TYR A 125 -9.41 8.99 7.94
C TYR A 125 -10.55 8.28 7.24
N GLN A 126 -11.52 7.83 8.03
CA GLN A 126 -12.66 7.10 7.50
C GLN A 126 -13.56 7.98 6.63
N ASP A 127 -13.76 9.24 7.01
CA ASP A 127 -14.58 10.18 6.24
C ASP A 127 -13.99 10.44 4.85
N TRP A 128 -12.73 10.89 4.77
CA TRP A 128 -12.13 11.14 3.46
C TRP A 128 -11.99 9.84 2.64
N HIS A 129 -11.66 8.71 3.27
CA HIS A 129 -11.51 7.45 2.54
C HIS A 129 -12.85 7.01 1.95
N THR A 130 -13.94 7.18 2.70
CA THR A 130 -15.30 6.88 2.20
C THR A 130 -15.68 7.82 1.07
N TRP A 131 -15.41 9.12 1.22
CA TRP A 131 -15.63 10.09 0.15
C TRP A 131 -14.84 9.73 -1.11
N LEU A 132 -13.55 9.41 -0.96
CA LEU A 132 -12.66 9.05 -2.07
C LEU A 132 -13.17 7.80 -2.78
N LEU A 133 -13.53 6.74 -2.06
CA LEU A 133 -14.11 5.55 -2.67
C LEU A 133 -15.37 5.90 -3.45
N ASN A 134 -16.32 6.63 -2.85
CA ASN A 134 -17.56 6.99 -3.53
C ASN A 134 -17.35 7.81 -4.82
N GLN A 135 -16.25 8.56 -4.95
CA GLN A 135 -15.94 9.30 -6.18
C GLN A 135 -15.28 8.44 -7.27
N TYR A 136 -14.47 7.46 -6.90
CA TYR A 136 -13.60 6.73 -7.83
C TYR A 136 -13.88 5.22 -7.90
N GLU A 137 -14.87 4.72 -7.15
CA GLU A 137 -15.21 3.28 -7.08
C GLU A 137 -15.31 2.61 -8.45
N PRO A 138 -15.99 3.18 -9.48
CA PRO A 138 -16.07 2.55 -10.79
C PRO A 138 -14.72 2.33 -11.48
N ASP A 139 -13.70 3.12 -11.14
CA ASP A 139 -12.38 3.08 -11.74
C ASP A 139 -11.37 2.25 -10.93
N ILE A 140 -11.66 1.95 -9.66
CA ILE A 140 -10.74 1.23 -8.74
C ILE A 140 -11.36 -0.01 -8.09
N GLU A 141 -12.58 -0.39 -8.52
CA GLU A 141 -13.23 -1.64 -8.14
C GLU A 141 -12.36 -2.84 -8.53
N LEU A 142 -12.40 -3.90 -7.72
CA LEU A 142 -11.60 -5.11 -7.93
C LEU A 142 -12.49 -6.26 -8.35
N ASP A 143 -12.18 -6.89 -9.49
CA ASP A 143 -12.84 -8.13 -9.93
C ASP A 143 -12.51 -9.32 -9.01
N GLY A 144 -11.37 -9.27 -8.33
CA GLY A 144 -10.92 -10.35 -7.46
C GLY A 144 -9.72 -9.99 -6.60
N ILE A 145 -9.48 -10.81 -5.56
CA ILE A 145 -8.38 -10.64 -4.62
C ILE A 145 -7.60 -11.95 -4.51
N ILE A 146 -6.28 -11.87 -4.70
CA ILE A 146 -5.34 -12.97 -4.45
C ILE A 146 -4.68 -12.76 -3.08
N TYR A 147 -5.01 -13.61 -2.11
CA TYR A 147 -4.42 -13.54 -0.78
C TYR A 147 -3.18 -14.43 -0.64
N LEU A 148 -1.99 -13.82 -0.62
CA LEU A 148 -0.72 -14.51 -0.33
C LEU A 148 -0.54 -14.75 1.17
N ARG A 149 -1.17 -15.81 1.67
CA ARG A 149 -1.14 -16.20 3.09
C ARG A 149 0.22 -16.79 3.49
N THR A 150 0.78 -16.28 4.58
CA THR A 150 2.02 -16.80 5.20
C THR A 150 2.03 -16.47 6.68
N THR A 151 2.75 -17.25 7.49
CA THR A 151 2.86 -17.02 8.93
C THR A 151 3.64 -15.73 9.24
N PRO A 152 3.34 -15.07 10.38
CA PRO A 152 4.11 -13.91 10.87
C PRO A 152 5.61 -14.18 10.99
N GLN A 153 5.99 -15.36 11.48
CA GLN A 153 7.40 -15.77 11.65
C GLN A 153 8.13 -15.81 10.30
N LYS A 154 7.50 -16.40 9.28
CA LYS A 154 8.09 -16.41 7.92
C LYS A 154 8.15 -15.01 7.32
N CYS A 155 7.17 -14.17 7.62
CA CYS A 155 7.16 -12.76 7.24
C CYS A 155 8.31 -11.98 7.88
N MET A 156 8.64 -12.28 9.14
CA MET A 156 9.75 -11.69 9.88
C MET A 156 11.10 -12.11 9.28
N GLU A 157 11.32 -13.41 9.07
CA GLU A 157 12.52 -13.93 8.42
C GLU A 157 12.77 -13.24 7.06
N ARG A 158 11.72 -13.11 6.25
CA ARG A 158 11.80 -12.44 4.93
C ARG A 158 12.05 -10.94 5.02
N LEU A 159 11.56 -10.29 6.08
CA LEU A 159 11.78 -8.88 6.32
C LEU A 159 13.25 -8.64 6.68
N GLN A 160 13.80 -9.45 7.58
CA GLN A 160 15.22 -9.42 7.95
C GLN A 160 16.12 -9.69 6.74
N MET A 161 15.82 -10.72 5.94
CA MET A 161 16.56 -11.01 4.71
C MET A 161 16.51 -9.88 3.68
N ARG A 162 15.40 -9.15 3.57
CA ARG A 162 15.28 -8.01 2.66
C ARG A 162 16.15 -6.83 3.08
N GLY A 163 16.42 -6.68 4.38
CA GLY A 163 17.39 -5.71 4.89
C GLY A 163 17.02 -4.24 4.68
N ARG A 164 15.73 -3.92 4.57
CA ARG A 164 15.29 -2.51 4.46
C ARG A 164 15.53 -1.80 5.80
N GLU A 165 16.22 -0.66 5.79
CA GLU A 165 16.64 0.05 7.00
C GLU A 165 15.44 0.50 7.85
N GLU A 166 14.39 1.02 7.20
CA GLU A 166 13.18 1.52 7.84
C GLU A 166 12.40 0.45 8.58
N GLU A 167 12.61 -0.83 8.25
CA GLU A 167 11.82 -1.94 8.78
C GLU A 167 12.53 -2.74 9.87
N GLN A 168 13.80 -2.44 10.18
CA GLN A 168 14.61 -3.20 11.15
C GLN A 168 14.02 -3.22 12.58
N GLY A 169 13.26 -2.19 12.95
CA GLY A 169 12.61 -2.09 14.27
C GLY A 169 11.22 -2.72 14.36
N ILE A 170 10.76 -3.43 13.32
CA ILE A 170 9.44 -4.06 13.33
C ILE A 170 9.46 -5.32 14.19
N GLU A 171 8.62 -5.33 15.23
CA GLU A 171 8.45 -6.47 16.14
C GLU A 171 7.51 -7.54 15.58
N LEU A 172 7.63 -8.77 16.09
CA LEU A 172 6.80 -9.90 15.65
C LEU A 172 5.32 -9.66 15.93
N GLU A 173 5.00 -9.08 17.09
CA GLU A 173 3.63 -8.75 17.52
C GLU A 173 2.91 -7.87 16.49
N TYR A 174 3.63 -6.89 15.90
CA TYR A 174 3.06 -6.06 14.84
C TYR A 174 2.68 -6.90 13.61
N LEU A 175 3.50 -7.87 13.23
CA LEU A 175 3.20 -8.77 12.10
C LEU A 175 2.06 -9.75 12.43
N GLU A 176 1.92 -10.17 13.69
CA GLU A 176 0.82 -11.00 14.17
C GLU A 176 -0.52 -10.26 14.10
N ASN A 177 -0.55 -8.99 14.54
CA ASN A 177 -1.75 -8.16 14.45
C ASN A 177 -2.16 -7.91 13.00
N LEU A 178 -1.20 -7.60 12.11
CA LEU A 178 -1.47 -7.48 10.68
C LEU A 178 -1.96 -8.82 10.08
N HIS A 179 -1.39 -9.95 10.50
CA HIS A 179 -1.83 -11.26 10.02
C HIS A 179 -3.28 -11.51 10.41
N TYR A 180 -3.64 -11.33 11.67
CA TYR A 180 -5.02 -11.47 12.16
C TYR A 180 -6.00 -10.61 11.35
N LYS A 181 -5.66 -9.33 11.08
CA LYS A 181 -6.49 -8.46 10.24
C LYS A 181 -6.73 -9.02 8.84
N HIS A 182 -5.71 -9.57 8.19
CA HIS A 182 -5.88 -10.18 6.86
C HIS A 182 -6.71 -11.47 6.92
N GLU A 183 -6.55 -12.29 7.97
CA GLU A 183 -7.32 -13.52 8.17
C GLU A 183 -8.81 -13.20 8.35
N THR A 184 -9.14 -12.27 9.26
CA THR A 184 -10.50 -11.79 9.50
C THR A 184 -11.12 -11.23 8.22
N TRP A 185 -10.34 -10.52 7.41
CA TRP A 185 -10.83 -9.87 6.19
C TRP A 185 -11.08 -10.84 5.04
N LEU A 186 -10.04 -11.59 4.66
CA LEU A 186 -10.00 -12.31 3.38
C LEU A 186 -10.33 -13.79 3.53
N TYR A 187 -10.10 -14.37 4.72
CA TYR A 187 -10.32 -15.78 4.97
C TYR A 187 -11.65 -16.03 5.71
N GLU A 188 -11.81 -15.43 6.89
CA GLU A 188 -13.01 -15.61 7.71
C GLU A 188 -14.20 -14.79 7.22
N ARG A 189 -13.93 -13.65 6.56
CA ARG A 189 -14.95 -12.70 6.05
C ARG A 189 -15.88 -12.18 7.16
N THR A 190 -15.32 -11.96 8.34
CA THR A 190 -16.03 -11.52 9.54
C THR A 190 -15.88 -10.03 9.84
N LEU A 191 -15.06 -9.32 9.04
CA LEU A 191 -15.00 -7.86 9.06
C LEU A 191 -16.37 -7.30 8.68
N ARG A 192 -17.04 -6.69 9.67
CA ARG A 192 -18.29 -5.95 9.52
C ARG A 192 -18.04 -4.53 9.07
#